data_AF-A0A6C2YUT4-F1
#
_entry.id   AF-A0A6C2YUT4-F1
#
_cell.length_a   1.000
_cell.length_b   1.000
_cell.length_c   1.000
_cell.angle_alpha   90.00
_cell.angle_beta   90.00
_cell.angle_gamma   90.00
#
_symmetry.space_group_name_H-M   'P 1'
#
loop_
_entity.id
_entity.type
_entity.pdbx_description
1 polymer ?
#
loop_
_entity_poly.entity_id
_entity_poly.type
_entity_poly.pdbx_seq_one_letter_code
_entity_poly.pdbx_strand_id
1 'polypeptide(L)'
;MVGRLLSFVSGYITLDPKLFVLCLGLLVCLLPLAVYFLVLSVINSRRIPVLVHGSWDFAGLLMGLSGFVLLSGPILLAAMDSLWHSAWTRGDMFAMRQWFLEQGTLISAFWGSYYVATLAVIGGVIYHRRRVTVIYNVDLMQWTDGLHRAAAQLGRMVISRPDGYWIAANRARMESLQLAALPIGEEPLDDAVPVTASGAELETQPSRPNAVHVAESELPALTSTPAAFQLQVEPFHTARNLTIYWGTTPESDRQMLEHALVTAFDASEPEGNPASGLMLTAASCLFFLSLFSVVFLFSSLFLGGRR
;
A
#
# COMPACT_ATOMS: atom_id res chain seq x y z
N MET A 1 54.42 13.94 -26.89
CA MET A 1 53.23 13.05 -26.88
C MET A 1 52.18 13.51 -25.85
N VAL A 2 52.57 13.79 -24.60
CA VAL A 2 51.67 14.27 -23.51
C VAL A 2 50.89 15.53 -23.88
N GLY A 3 51.49 16.50 -24.57
CA GLY A 3 50.81 17.74 -24.99
C GLY A 3 49.67 17.55 -26.00
N ARG A 4 49.75 16.55 -26.88
CA ARG A 4 48.65 16.23 -27.83
C ARG A 4 47.50 15.48 -27.16
N LEU A 5 47.81 14.65 -26.15
CA LEU A 5 46.79 13.97 -25.33
C LEU A 5 46.01 14.98 -24.47
N LEU A 6 46.71 15.96 -23.87
CA LEU A 6 46.07 17.04 -23.11
C LEU A 6 45.23 17.97 -23.99
N SER A 7 45.68 18.31 -25.21
CA SER A 7 44.87 19.11 -26.14
C SER A 7 43.66 18.34 -26.68
N PHE A 8 43.80 17.02 -26.88
CA PHE A 8 42.70 16.15 -27.32
C PHE A 8 41.65 16.06 -26.20
N VAL A 9 42.05 15.80 -24.96
CA VAL A 9 41.14 15.77 -23.79
C VAL A 9 40.50 17.14 -23.55
N SER A 10 41.24 18.24 -23.72
CA SER A 10 40.71 19.60 -23.60
C SER A 10 39.58 19.87 -24.63
N GLY A 11 39.71 19.42 -25.88
CA GLY A 11 38.69 19.62 -26.92
C GLY A 11 37.31 19.01 -26.60
N TYR A 12 37.24 17.91 -25.84
CA TYR A 12 35.98 17.23 -25.50
C TYR A 12 35.27 17.77 -24.24
N ILE A 13 35.86 18.74 -23.52
CA ILE A 13 35.36 19.21 -22.21
C ILE A 13 34.52 20.50 -22.32
N THR A 14 34.21 20.99 -23.52
CA THR A 14 32.99 21.81 -23.63
C THR A 14 31.82 20.85 -23.56
N LEU A 15 31.29 20.63 -22.35
CA LEU A 15 30.09 19.84 -22.18
C LEU A 15 29.03 20.34 -23.14
N ASP A 16 28.57 19.43 -23.99
CA ASP A 16 27.33 19.66 -24.70
C ASP A 16 26.27 19.91 -23.61
N PRO A 17 25.66 21.10 -23.53
CA PRO A 17 24.63 21.39 -22.52
C PRO A 17 23.50 20.36 -22.54
N LYS A 18 23.30 19.68 -23.68
CA LYS A 18 22.37 18.55 -23.81
C LYS A 18 22.74 17.37 -22.92
N LEU A 19 24.03 17.01 -22.82
CA LEU A 19 24.50 15.92 -21.96
C LEU A 19 24.30 16.26 -20.48
N PHE A 20 24.56 17.52 -20.10
CA PHE A 20 24.33 17.97 -18.73
C PHE A 20 22.85 17.86 -18.34
N VAL A 21 21.95 18.39 -19.18
CA VAL A 21 20.49 18.32 -18.96
C VAL A 21 20.01 16.86 -18.95
N LEU A 22 20.56 16.02 -19.83
CA LEU A 22 20.25 14.59 -19.87
C LEU A 22 20.64 13.89 -18.56
N CYS A 23 21.88 14.07 -18.09
CA CYS A 23 22.35 13.46 -16.84
C CYS A 23 21.55 13.96 -15.62
N LEU A 24 21.20 15.25 -15.59
CA LEU A 24 20.36 15.81 -14.53
C LEU A 24 18.94 15.21 -14.58
N GLY A 25 18.36 15.10 -15.78
CA GLY A 25 17.04 14.51 -15.97
C GLY A 25 17.00 13.03 -15.58
N LEU A 26 18.03 12.26 -15.97
CA LEU A 26 18.20 10.87 -15.53
C LEU A 26 18.28 10.78 -14.01
N LEU A 27 19.04 11.65 -13.35
CA LEU A 27 19.14 11.66 -11.90
C LEU A 27 17.78 11.93 -11.21
N VAL A 28 17.05 12.95 -11.68
CA VAL A 28 15.74 13.33 -11.13
C VAL A 28 14.70 12.23 -11.34
N CYS A 29 14.75 11.50 -12.46
CA CYS A 29 13.82 10.40 -12.74
C CYS A 29 14.19 9.06 -12.09
N LEU A 30 15.45 8.64 -12.20
CA LEU A 30 15.86 7.30 -11.82
C LEU A 30 16.08 7.16 -10.31
N LEU A 31 16.49 8.23 -9.62
CA LEU A 31 16.77 8.15 -8.18
C LEU A 31 15.52 7.85 -7.33
N PRO A 32 14.38 8.56 -7.48
CA PRO A 32 13.16 8.23 -6.74
C PRO A 32 12.66 6.82 -7.05
N LEU A 33 12.76 6.40 -8.32
CA LEU A 33 12.37 5.07 -8.76
C LEU A 33 13.27 3.98 -8.14
N ALA A 34 14.58 4.22 -8.03
CA ALA A 34 15.52 3.32 -7.36
C ALA A 34 15.16 3.14 -5.87
N VAL A 35 14.83 4.24 -5.18
CA VAL A 35 14.39 4.23 -3.78
C VAL A 35 13.09 3.44 -3.64
N TYR A 36 12.12 3.65 -4.53
CA TYR A 36 10.86 2.91 -4.53
C TYR A 36 11.09 1.39 -4.69
N PHE A 37 11.90 0.97 -5.67
CA PHE A 37 12.22 -0.45 -5.85
C PHE A 37 12.99 -1.05 -4.67
N LEU A 38 13.85 -0.27 -4.02
CA LEU A 38 14.54 -0.71 -2.81
C LEU A 38 13.55 -0.96 -1.66
N VAL A 39 12.62 -0.02 -1.42
CA VAL A 39 11.56 -0.19 -0.42
C VAL A 39 10.70 -1.41 -0.75
N LEU A 40 10.32 -1.56 -2.02
CA LEU A 40 9.54 -2.71 -2.46
C LEU A 40 10.30 -4.03 -2.28
N SER A 41 11.60 -4.06 -2.51
CA SER A 41 12.46 -5.21 -2.23
C SER A 41 12.48 -5.55 -0.73
N VAL A 42 12.56 -4.54 0.14
CA VAL A 42 12.50 -4.74 1.60
C VAL A 42 11.14 -5.31 2.01
N ILE A 43 10.03 -4.81 1.47
CA ILE A 43 8.68 -5.34 1.74
C ILE A 43 8.56 -6.78 1.25
N ASN A 44 9.03 -7.08 0.03
CA ASN A 44 8.95 -8.42 -0.56
C ASN A 44 9.94 -9.42 0.04
N SER A 45 10.98 -8.97 0.76
CA SER A 45 11.90 -9.86 1.47
C SER A 45 11.41 -10.25 2.87
N ARG A 46 10.31 -9.63 3.35
CA ARG A 46 9.70 -10.02 4.61
C ARG A 46 9.09 -11.41 4.50
N ARG A 47 9.28 -12.17 5.58
CA ARG A 47 8.78 -13.52 5.75
C ARG A 47 7.27 -13.57 6.04
N ILE A 48 6.76 -12.55 6.72
CA ILE A 48 5.36 -12.49 7.13
C ILE A 48 4.58 -11.69 6.08
N PRO A 49 3.38 -12.12 5.68
CA PRO A 49 2.51 -11.34 4.81
C PRO A 49 2.28 -9.94 5.35
N VAL A 50 2.43 -8.92 4.49
CA VAL A 50 2.26 -7.51 4.89
C VAL A 50 1.01 -6.97 4.24
N LEU A 51 0.05 -6.56 5.07
CA LEU A 51 -1.12 -5.81 4.62
C LEU A 51 -0.76 -4.33 4.48
N VAL A 52 -0.99 -3.78 3.29
CA VAL A 52 -0.78 -2.37 2.98
C VAL A 52 -2.06 -1.82 2.38
N HIS A 53 -2.55 -0.69 2.89
CA HIS A 53 -3.67 -0.01 2.26
C HIS A 53 -3.29 0.47 0.85
N GLY A 54 -4.22 0.35 -0.10
CA GLY A 54 -3.99 0.70 -1.50
C GLY A 54 -3.59 2.16 -1.72
N SER A 55 -4.00 3.07 -0.82
CA SER A 55 -3.55 4.46 -0.84
C SER A 55 -2.06 4.61 -0.52
N TRP A 56 -1.52 3.81 0.40
CA TRP A 56 -0.09 3.83 0.75
C TRP A 56 0.78 3.18 -0.34
N ASP A 57 0.32 2.06 -0.92
CA ASP A 57 0.97 1.45 -2.09
C ASP A 57 1.04 2.45 -3.26
N PHE A 58 -0.08 3.09 -3.59
CA PHE A 58 -0.10 4.09 -4.66
C PHE A 58 0.73 5.34 -4.34
N ALA A 59 0.78 5.79 -3.08
CA ALA A 59 1.65 6.89 -2.67
C ALA A 59 3.14 6.53 -2.87
N GLY A 60 3.52 5.29 -2.56
CA GLY A 60 4.86 4.78 -2.85
C GLY A 60 5.17 4.79 -4.35
N LEU A 61 4.25 4.29 -5.17
CA LEU A 61 4.39 4.31 -6.63
C LEU A 61 4.54 5.74 -7.16
N LEU A 62 3.71 6.67 -6.67
CA LEU A 62 3.76 8.08 -7.04
C LEU A 62 5.08 8.72 -6.64
N MET A 63 5.61 8.39 -5.45
CA MET A 63 6.94 8.84 -5.03
C MET A 63 8.01 8.34 -6.00
N GLY A 64 7.95 7.07 -6.42
CA GLY A 64 8.87 6.51 -7.42
C GLY A 64 8.76 7.15 -8.80
N LEU A 65 7.55 7.51 -9.23
CA LEU A 65 7.28 8.13 -10.53
C LEU A 65 7.36 9.67 -10.52
N SER A 66 7.60 10.29 -9.36
CA SER A 66 7.56 11.75 -9.19
C SER A 66 8.49 12.48 -10.15
N GLY A 67 9.71 11.99 -10.35
CA GLY A 67 10.66 12.58 -11.30
C GLY A 67 10.16 12.56 -12.74
N PHE A 68 9.52 11.45 -13.17
CA PHE A 68 8.93 11.34 -14.50
C PHE A 68 7.74 12.27 -14.66
N VAL A 69 6.88 12.38 -13.66
CA VAL A 69 5.75 13.31 -13.69
C VAL A 69 6.27 14.75 -13.81
N LEU A 70 7.26 15.14 -13.00
CA LEU A 70 7.85 16.48 -13.03
C LEU A 70 8.56 16.80 -14.35
N LEU A 71 9.22 15.83 -15.00
CA LEU A 71 9.92 16.07 -16.27
C LEU A 71 9.06 15.89 -17.52
N SER A 72 8.02 15.05 -17.48
CA SER A 72 7.16 14.76 -18.64
C SER A 72 6.39 15.97 -19.12
N GLY A 73 5.85 16.79 -18.20
CA GLY A 73 5.22 18.07 -18.51
C GLY A 73 6.13 18.99 -19.33
N PRO A 74 7.30 19.40 -18.80
CA PRO A 74 8.27 20.21 -19.54
C PRO A 74 8.61 19.69 -20.92
N ILE A 75 8.86 18.39 -21.03
CA ILE A 75 9.29 17.76 -22.29
C ILE A 75 8.15 17.75 -23.31
N LEU A 76 6.93 17.41 -22.88
CA LEU A 76 5.76 17.41 -23.76
C LEU A 76 5.44 18.83 -24.26
N LEU A 77 5.53 19.82 -23.37
CA LEU A 77 5.33 21.23 -23.70
C LEU A 77 6.40 21.73 -24.68
N ALA A 78 7.66 21.42 -24.39
CA ALA A 78 8.79 21.74 -25.27
C ALA A 78 8.68 21.08 -26.65
N ALA A 79 8.04 19.91 -26.74
CA ALA A 79 7.80 19.21 -27.99
C ALA A 79 6.65 19.83 -28.81
N MET A 80 5.64 20.41 -28.16
CA MET A 80 4.51 21.05 -28.83
C MET A 80 4.83 22.43 -29.38
N ASP A 81 5.78 23.14 -28.78
CA ASP A 81 6.17 24.48 -29.23
C ASP A 81 7.38 24.42 -30.17
N SER A 82 7.13 24.62 -31.47
CA SER A 82 8.18 24.70 -32.50
C SER A 82 9.14 25.87 -32.27
N LEU A 83 8.68 26.95 -31.61
CA LEU A 83 9.51 28.09 -31.24
C LEU A 83 10.46 27.71 -30.11
N TRP A 84 9.96 27.05 -29.06
CA TRP A 84 10.79 26.50 -27.99
C TRP A 84 11.86 25.54 -28.52
N HIS A 85 11.48 24.62 -29.42
CA HIS A 85 12.44 23.71 -30.04
C HIS A 85 13.54 24.47 -30.80
N SER A 86 13.17 25.53 -31.54
CA SER A 86 14.13 26.36 -32.27
C SER A 86 15.04 27.20 -31.37
N ALA A 87 14.51 27.72 -30.26
CA ALA A 87 15.27 28.48 -29.27
C ALA A 87 16.24 27.57 -28.50
N TRP A 88 15.77 26.38 -28.10
CA TRP A 88 16.58 25.37 -27.42
C TRP A 88 17.72 24.84 -28.30
N THR A 89 17.45 24.55 -29.58
CA THR A 89 18.47 24.04 -30.51
C THR A 89 19.53 25.07 -30.88
N ARG A 90 19.17 26.37 -30.91
CA ARG A 90 20.10 27.47 -31.21
C ARG A 90 20.87 27.96 -29.98
N GLY A 91 20.47 27.59 -28.77
CA GLY A 91 21.12 28.03 -27.54
C GLY A 91 21.00 29.54 -27.27
N ASP A 92 20.01 30.20 -27.89
CA ASP A 92 19.79 31.64 -27.74
C ASP A 92 19.03 31.95 -26.44
N MET A 93 19.81 32.02 -25.35
CA MET A 93 19.29 32.31 -24.01
C MET A 93 18.63 33.69 -23.90
N PHE A 94 19.03 34.64 -24.75
CA PHE A 94 18.45 35.98 -24.75
C PHE A 94 17.04 35.97 -25.32
N ALA A 95 16.85 35.32 -26.48
CA ALA A 95 15.53 35.14 -27.07
C ALA A 95 14.57 34.37 -26.14
N MET A 96 15.08 33.34 -25.45
CA MET A 96 14.27 32.55 -24.51
C MET A 96 13.82 33.38 -23.30
N ARG A 97 14.70 34.24 -22.76
CA ARG A 97 14.36 35.15 -21.66
C ARG A 97 13.34 36.19 -22.11
N GLN A 98 13.51 36.78 -23.30
CA GLN A 98 12.58 37.78 -23.82
C GLN A 98 11.20 37.17 -24.06
N TRP A 99 11.14 35.97 -24.66
CA TRP A 99 9.89 35.23 -24.83
C TRP A 99 9.20 34.95 -23.49
N PHE A 100 9.96 34.54 -22.45
CA PHE A 100 9.42 34.35 -21.10
C PHE A 100 8.89 35.64 -20.47
N LEU A 101 9.47 36.80 -20.75
CA LEU A 101 8.97 38.08 -20.23
C LEU A 101 7.68 38.52 -20.95
N GLU A 102 7.59 38.27 -22.26
CA GLU A 102 6.44 38.66 -23.08
C GLU A 102 5.24 37.72 -22.89
N GLN A 103 5.49 36.40 -22.82
CA GLN A 103 4.45 35.35 -22.75
C GLN A 103 4.32 34.73 -21.36
N GLY A 104 5.11 35.19 -20.39
CA GLY A 104 5.31 34.54 -19.09
C GLY A 104 4.02 34.23 -18.34
N THR A 105 3.03 35.12 -18.40
CA THR A 105 1.73 34.91 -17.75
C THR A 105 0.96 33.74 -18.36
N LEU A 106 0.88 33.66 -19.69
CA LEU A 106 0.17 32.58 -20.39
C LEU A 106 0.89 31.24 -20.19
N ILE A 107 2.22 31.23 -20.32
CA ILE A 107 3.04 30.05 -20.07
C ILE A 107 2.85 29.58 -18.63
N SER A 108 2.99 30.48 -17.64
CA SER A 108 2.82 30.14 -16.23
C SER A 108 1.41 29.63 -15.92
N ALA A 109 0.37 30.21 -16.53
CA ALA A 109 -1.00 29.73 -16.40
C ALA A 109 -1.17 28.32 -16.97
N PHE A 110 -0.53 28.01 -18.10
CA PHE A 110 -0.56 26.69 -18.72
C PHE A 110 0.19 25.64 -17.88
N TRP A 111 1.35 26.00 -17.34
CA TRP A 111 2.06 25.16 -16.37
C TRP A 111 1.24 24.92 -15.11
N GLY A 112 0.64 25.98 -14.57
CA GLY A 112 -0.26 25.90 -13.42
C GLY A 112 -1.41 24.94 -13.67
N SER A 113 -2.06 25.01 -14.83
CA SER A 113 -3.17 24.12 -15.17
C SER A 113 -2.73 22.66 -15.33
N TYR A 114 -1.55 22.40 -15.92
CA TYR A 114 -0.96 21.05 -15.98
C TYR A 114 -0.77 20.43 -14.59
N TYR A 115 -0.17 21.17 -13.65
CA TYR A 115 0.05 20.66 -12.30
C TYR A 115 -1.26 20.48 -11.53
N VAL A 116 -2.22 21.40 -11.67
CA VAL A 116 -3.55 21.27 -11.07
C VAL A 116 -4.27 20.02 -11.60
N ALA A 117 -4.26 19.80 -12.91
CA ALA A 117 -4.87 18.62 -13.53
C ALA A 117 -4.17 17.32 -13.05
N THR A 118 -2.84 17.32 -13.00
CA THR A 118 -2.05 16.19 -12.49
C THR A 118 -2.40 15.87 -11.04
N LEU A 119 -2.46 16.87 -10.17
CA LEU A 119 -2.85 16.71 -8.76
C LEU A 119 -4.30 16.23 -8.62
N ALA A 120 -5.22 16.71 -9.47
CA ALA A 120 -6.60 16.25 -9.49
C ALA A 120 -6.71 14.76 -9.86
N VAL A 121 -5.96 14.31 -10.87
CA VAL A 121 -5.89 12.90 -11.26
C VAL A 121 -5.32 12.06 -10.12
N ILE A 122 -4.19 12.46 -9.53
CA ILE A 122 -3.57 11.77 -8.39
C ILE A 122 -4.55 11.67 -7.21
N GLY A 123 -5.19 12.79 -6.84
CA GLY A 123 -6.16 12.83 -5.76
C GLY A 123 -7.37 11.94 -6.03
N GLY A 124 -7.88 11.93 -7.26
CA GLY A 124 -8.94 11.04 -7.70
C GLY A 124 -8.56 9.56 -7.60
N VAL A 125 -7.37 9.17 -8.06
CA VAL A 125 -6.89 7.79 -7.96
C VAL A 125 -6.68 7.38 -6.50
N ILE A 126 -6.07 8.22 -5.66
CA ILE A 126 -5.92 7.95 -4.23
C ILE A 126 -7.28 7.74 -3.57
N TYR A 127 -8.26 8.60 -3.90
CA TYR A 127 -9.62 8.50 -3.37
C TYR A 127 -10.29 7.19 -3.77
N HIS A 128 -10.19 6.78 -5.04
CA HIS A 128 -10.72 5.49 -5.50
C HIS A 128 -10.00 4.29 -4.87
N ARG A 129 -8.69 4.39 -4.61
CA ARG A 129 -7.91 3.32 -3.97
C ARG A 129 -8.09 3.19 -2.47
N ARG A 130 -8.89 4.05 -1.81
CA ARG A 130 -9.18 3.92 -0.37
C ARG A 130 -9.88 2.61 0.00
N ARG A 131 -10.57 1.96 -0.95
CA ARG A 131 -11.26 0.67 -0.77
C ARG A 131 -10.49 -0.53 -1.32
N VAL A 132 -9.18 -0.40 -1.44
CA VAL A 132 -8.28 -1.45 -1.91
C VAL A 132 -7.27 -1.75 -0.81
N THR A 133 -7.00 -3.03 -0.56
CA THR A 133 -5.92 -3.48 0.33
C THR A 133 -5.05 -4.47 -0.44
N VAL A 134 -3.75 -4.28 -0.39
CA VAL A 134 -2.76 -5.15 -1.04
C VAL A 134 -2.07 -5.96 0.03
N ILE A 135 -2.00 -7.27 -0.17
CA ILE A 135 -1.27 -8.19 0.69
C ILE A 135 -0.04 -8.67 -0.07
N TYR A 136 1.15 -8.37 0.46
CA TYR A 136 2.41 -8.82 -0.10
C TYR A 136 2.83 -10.15 0.52
N ASN A 137 3.56 -10.96 -0.26
CA ASN A 137 4.13 -12.25 0.16
C ASN A 137 3.09 -13.29 0.61
N VAL A 138 1.93 -13.33 -0.07
CA VAL A 138 0.89 -14.32 0.20
C VAL A 138 0.63 -15.15 -1.05
N ASP A 139 0.65 -16.47 -0.90
CA ASP A 139 0.18 -17.39 -1.94
C ASP A 139 -1.35 -17.56 -1.86
N LEU A 140 -1.98 -17.96 -2.97
CA LEU A 140 -3.43 -18.13 -3.03
C LEU A 140 -3.92 -19.18 -2.02
N MET A 141 -3.16 -20.26 -1.79
CA MET A 141 -3.53 -21.29 -0.80
C MET A 141 -3.43 -20.76 0.63
N GLN A 142 -2.35 -20.03 0.94
CA GLN A 142 -2.16 -19.39 2.24
C GLN A 142 -3.25 -18.34 2.50
N TRP A 143 -3.65 -17.60 1.45
CA TRP A 143 -4.75 -16.66 1.50
C TRP A 143 -6.07 -17.34 1.85
N THR A 144 -6.45 -18.44 1.16
CA THR A 144 -7.71 -19.13 1.44
C THR A 144 -7.76 -19.63 2.88
N ASP A 145 -6.68 -20.25 3.35
CA ASP A 145 -6.61 -20.78 4.72
C ASP A 145 -6.60 -19.65 5.77
N GLY A 146 -5.89 -18.56 5.48
CA GLY A 146 -5.87 -17.36 6.31
C GLY A 146 -7.25 -16.70 6.40
N LEU A 147 -7.96 -16.60 5.28
CA LEU A 147 -9.30 -16.03 5.19
C LEU A 147 -10.31 -16.86 5.97
N HIS A 148 -10.28 -18.19 5.83
CA HIS A 148 -11.15 -19.09 6.58
C HIS A 148 -10.91 -18.97 8.09
N ARG A 149 -9.65 -18.91 8.53
CA ARG A 149 -9.29 -18.71 9.95
C ARG A 149 -9.72 -17.33 10.46
N ALA A 150 -9.47 -16.26 9.71
CA ALA A 150 -9.87 -14.90 10.07
C ALA A 150 -11.40 -14.77 10.17
N ALA A 151 -12.14 -15.32 9.21
CA ALA A 151 -13.60 -15.34 9.26
C ALA A 151 -14.13 -16.15 10.45
N ALA A 152 -13.52 -17.31 10.73
CA ALA A 152 -13.89 -18.14 11.88
C ALA A 152 -13.67 -17.41 13.22
N GLN A 153 -12.57 -16.67 13.38
CA GLN A 153 -12.32 -15.80 14.55
C GLN A 153 -13.43 -14.77 14.74
N LEU A 154 -13.94 -14.21 13.64
CA LEU A 154 -15.07 -13.27 13.64
C LEU A 154 -16.45 -13.95 13.74
N GLY A 155 -16.51 -15.29 13.85
CA GLY A 155 -17.78 -16.03 13.86
C GLY A 155 -18.55 -15.95 12.53
N ARG A 156 -17.85 -15.73 11.42
CA ARG A 156 -18.41 -15.64 10.07
C ARG A 156 -18.03 -16.87 9.23
N MET A 157 -18.81 -17.13 8.19
CA MET A 157 -18.54 -18.18 7.20
C MET A 157 -18.09 -17.56 5.88
N VAL A 158 -17.13 -18.21 5.23
CA VAL A 158 -16.63 -17.84 3.90
C VAL A 158 -17.25 -18.75 2.87
N ILE A 159 -17.85 -18.16 1.84
CA ILE A 159 -18.42 -18.88 0.70
C ILE A 159 -17.62 -18.47 -0.54
N SER A 160 -16.89 -19.42 -1.12
CA SER A 160 -16.14 -19.18 -2.37
C SER A 160 -17.10 -19.16 -3.55
N ARG A 161 -16.96 -18.16 -4.43
CA ARG A 161 -17.67 -18.04 -5.70
C ARG A 161 -16.70 -17.71 -6.84
N PRO A 162 -17.09 -17.90 -8.11
CA PRO A 162 -16.23 -17.56 -9.26
C PRO A 162 -15.82 -16.07 -9.30
N ASP A 163 -16.63 -15.19 -8.74
CA ASP A 163 -16.44 -13.73 -8.72
C ASP A 163 -15.78 -13.21 -7.43
N GLY A 164 -15.37 -14.10 -6.51
CA GLY A 164 -14.70 -13.75 -5.26
C GLY A 164 -15.22 -14.50 -4.05
N TYR A 165 -15.03 -13.92 -2.87
CA TYR A 165 -15.40 -14.53 -1.59
C TYR A 165 -16.55 -13.76 -0.95
N TRP A 166 -17.56 -14.49 -0.48
CA TRP A 166 -18.66 -13.92 0.28
C TRP A 166 -18.48 -14.25 1.76
N ILE A 167 -18.51 -13.23 2.61
CA ILE A 167 -18.40 -13.39 4.06
C ILE A 167 -19.76 -13.11 4.68
N ALA A 168 -20.39 -14.16 5.19
CA ALA A 168 -21.71 -14.10 5.82
C ALA A 168 -21.62 -14.36 7.32
N ALA A 169 -22.54 -13.80 8.09
CA ALA A 169 -22.71 -14.19 9.49
C ALA A 169 -22.99 -15.70 9.57
N ASN A 170 -22.34 -16.40 10.50
CA ASN A 170 -22.60 -17.83 10.70
C ASN A 170 -24.00 -17.99 11.30
N ARG A 171 -24.98 -18.31 10.45
CA ARG A 171 -26.39 -18.46 10.84
C ARG A 171 -26.57 -19.52 11.92
N ALA A 172 -25.84 -20.64 11.83
CA ALA A 172 -25.90 -21.70 12.84
C ALA A 172 -25.39 -21.24 14.21
N ARG A 173 -24.39 -20.34 14.25
CA ARG A 173 -23.96 -19.71 15.50
C ARG A 173 -25.03 -18.77 16.05
N MET A 174 -25.70 -18.00 15.19
CA MET A 174 -26.83 -17.17 15.62
C MET A 174 -27.99 -18.01 16.15
N GLU A 175 -28.34 -19.12 15.49
CA GLU A 175 -29.40 -20.03 15.93
C GLU A 175 -29.02 -20.71 17.26
N SER A 176 -27.75 -21.13 17.44
CA SER A 176 -27.29 -21.70 18.72
C SER A 176 -27.24 -20.69 19.86
N LEU A 177 -26.85 -19.43 19.59
CA LEU A 177 -26.87 -18.36 20.58
C LEU A 177 -28.31 -17.92 20.90
N GLN A 178 -29.21 -17.92 19.92
CA GLN A 178 -30.64 -17.69 20.16
C GLN A 178 -31.27 -18.82 20.98
N LEU A 179 -30.92 -20.08 20.72
CA LEU A 179 -31.37 -21.21 21.54
C LEU A 179 -30.80 -21.15 22.96
N ALA A 180 -29.55 -20.72 23.14
CA ALA A 180 -28.93 -20.57 24.45
C ALA A 180 -29.41 -19.33 25.23
N ALA A 181 -29.91 -18.31 24.52
CA ALA A 181 -30.48 -17.09 25.11
C ALA A 181 -31.99 -17.18 25.35
N LEU A 182 -32.64 -18.28 24.99
CA LEU A 182 -33.96 -18.58 25.53
C LEU A 182 -33.80 -18.67 27.05
N PRO A 183 -34.57 -17.90 27.84
CA PRO A 183 -34.56 -18.07 29.28
C PRO A 183 -34.83 -19.55 29.51
N ILE A 184 -33.88 -20.21 30.18
CA ILE A 184 -34.16 -21.50 30.79
C ILE A 184 -35.33 -21.19 31.69
N GLY A 185 -36.54 -21.51 31.22
CA GLY A 185 -37.75 -21.29 31.98
C GLY A 185 -37.47 -21.91 33.33
N GLU A 186 -37.57 -21.11 34.38
CA GLU A 186 -37.56 -21.62 35.75
C GLU A 186 -38.54 -22.77 35.74
N GLU A 187 -38.00 -23.99 35.73
CA GLU A 187 -38.78 -25.19 35.79
C GLU A 187 -39.60 -25.03 37.08
N PRO A 188 -40.95 -25.05 37.01
CA PRO A 188 -41.75 -24.86 38.21
C PRO A 188 -41.30 -25.92 39.20
N LEU A 189 -40.77 -25.44 40.33
CA LEU A 189 -40.39 -26.26 41.46
C LEU A 189 -41.68 -26.83 42.08
N ASP A 190 -42.29 -27.79 41.40
CA ASP A 190 -43.45 -28.55 41.89
C ASP A 190 -42.95 -29.60 42.89
N ASP A 191 -43.18 -29.26 44.16
CA ASP A 191 -43.56 -30.12 45.26
C ASP A 191 -42.78 -31.43 45.54
N ALA A 192 -41.97 -31.32 46.60
CA ALA A 192 -41.99 -32.21 47.76
C ALA A 192 -41.75 -33.71 47.53
N VAL A 193 -40.47 -34.11 47.54
CA VAL A 193 -40.06 -35.43 48.02
C VAL A 193 -39.59 -35.30 49.48
N PRO A 194 -40.24 -35.94 50.46
CA PRO A 194 -39.73 -36.00 51.82
C PRO A 194 -38.56 -36.98 51.88
N VAL A 195 -37.35 -36.45 52.03
CA VAL A 195 -36.14 -37.23 52.29
C VAL A 195 -36.06 -37.51 53.79
N THR A 196 -36.25 -38.77 54.15
CA THR A 196 -36.07 -39.32 55.48
C THR A 196 -34.59 -39.27 55.89
N ALA A 197 -34.33 -38.74 57.08
CA ALA A 197 -33.00 -38.54 57.65
C ALA A 197 -32.37 -39.84 58.17
N SER A 198 -31.10 -40.06 57.81
CA SER A 198 -30.06 -40.76 58.59
C SER A 198 -28.78 -40.63 57.78
N GLY A 199 -27.63 -40.12 58.21
CA GLY A 199 -27.08 -39.69 59.47
C GLY A 199 -25.57 -39.56 59.23
N ALA A 200 -24.91 -38.76 60.07
CA ALA A 200 -23.45 -38.62 60.24
C ALA A 200 -22.67 -37.59 59.39
N GLU A 201 -21.98 -36.75 60.17
CA GLU A 201 -20.65 -36.18 59.94
C GLU A 201 -20.51 -34.93 59.07
N LEU A 202 -20.96 -33.83 59.69
CA LEU A 202 -20.16 -32.65 60.05
C LEU A 202 -18.68 -32.63 59.54
N GLU A 203 -18.44 -31.98 58.40
CA GLU A 203 -17.14 -31.37 58.12
C GLU A 203 -17.28 -29.97 57.50
N THR A 204 -16.73 -29.04 58.26
CA THR A 204 -16.53 -27.59 58.10
C THR A 204 -16.51 -27.01 56.67
N GLN A 205 -17.51 -26.17 56.40
CA GLN A 205 -17.62 -25.28 55.26
C GLN A 205 -16.93 -23.93 55.55
N PRO A 206 -15.92 -23.48 54.77
CA PRO A 206 -15.39 -22.13 54.88
C PRO A 206 -16.28 -21.13 54.16
N SER A 207 -16.47 -20.01 54.85
CA SER A 207 -17.25 -18.82 54.54
C SER A 207 -17.14 -18.30 53.10
N ARG A 208 -18.31 -18.07 52.48
CA ARG A 208 -18.50 -17.19 51.32
C ARG A 208 -18.15 -15.73 51.67
N PRO A 209 -17.42 -15.01 50.81
CA PRO A 209 -17.54 -13.56 50.70
C PRO A 209 -18.24 -13.16 49.39
N ASN A 210 -19.23 -12.30 49.56
CA ASN A 210 -19.78 -11.32 48.61
C ASN A 210 -20.39 -11.84 47.30
N ALA A 211 -21.72 -11.88 47.30
CA ALA A 211 -22.53 -11.69 46.10
C ALA A 211 -22.11 -10.38 45.42
N VAL A 212 -21.26 -10.51 44.41
CA VAL A 212 -21.07 -9.48 43.40
C VAL A 212 -22.42 -9.32 42.74
N HIS A 213 -23.05 -8.15 42.93
CA HIS A 213 -24.08 -7.68 42.02
C HIS A 213 -23.49 -7.75 40.62
N VAL A 214 -23.82 -8.81 39.89
CA VAL A 214 -23.69 -8.89 38.45
C VAL A 214 -24.63 -7.79 37.97
N ALA A 215 -24.06 -6.59 37.80
CA ALA A 215 -24.70 -5.53 37.07
C ALA A 215 -25.21 -6.19 35.80
N GLU A 216 -26.52 -6.06 35.62
CA GLU A 216 -27.26 -6.32 34.40
C GLU A 216 -26.53 -5.56 33.31
N SER A 217 -25.51 -6.21 32.76
CA SER A 217 -24.61 -5.68 31.77
C SER A 217 -25.49 -5.52 30.55
N GLU A 218 -25.96 -4.29 30.35
CA GLU A 218 -26.69 -3.81 29.20
C GLU A 218 -26.19 -4.59 27.99
N LEU A 219 -26.97 -5.62 27.59
CA LEU A 219 -26.66 -6.44 26.43
C LEU A 219 -26.62 -5.42 25.29
N PRO A 220 -25.45 -5.14 24.69
CA PRO A 220 -25.37 -4.11 23.66
C PRO A 220 -26.38 -4.50 22.60
N ALA A 221 -27.36 -3.61 22.39
CA ALA A 221 -28.46 -3.83 21.47
C ALA A 221 -27.90 -4.47 20.19
N LEU A 222 -28.35 -5.70 19.90
CA LEU A 222 -28.02 -6.50 18.72
C LEU A 222 -28.41 -5.69 17.49
N THR A 223 -27.52 -4.78 17.12
CA THR A 223 -27.64 -3.82 16.04
C THR A 223 -27.38 -4.63 14.79
N SER A 224 -28.48 -5.10 14.18
CA SER A 224 -28.59 -5.65 12.83
C SER A 224 -27.25 -5.92 12.16
N THR A 225 -26.60 -7.03 12.51
CA THR A 225 -25.31 -7.41 11.93
C THR A 225 -25.47 -7.39 10.41
N PRO A 226 -24.71 -6.58 9.68
CA PRO A 226 -24.95 -6.36 8.27
C PRO A 226 -24.94 -7.69 7.51
N ALA A 227 -25.89 -7.77 6.57
CA ALA A 227 -26.00 -8.83 5.58
C ALA A 227 -24.64 -9.04 4.90
N ALA A 228 -24.35 -10.29 4.56
CA ALA A 228 -23.08 -10.74 3.98
C ALA A 228 -22.44 -9.73 3.01
N PHE A 229 -21.12 -9.58 3.06
CA PHE A 229 -20.38 -8.71 2.14
C PHE A 229 -19.49 -9.51 1.20
N GLN A 230 -19.28 -8.96 0.00
CA GLN A 230 -18.46 -9.56 -1.05
C GLN A 230 -17.05 -8.96 -1.03
N LEU A 231 -16.05 -9.84 -1.13
CA LEU A 231 -14.65 -9.51 -1.36
C LEU A 231 -14.25 -9.99 -2.76
N GLN A 232 -13.86 -9.07 -3.62
CA GLN A 232 -13.22 -9.42 -4.88
C GLN A 232 -11.71 -9.49 -4.66
N VAL A 233 -11.10 -10.54 -5.19
CA VAL A 233 -9.69 -10.85 -4.98
C VAL A 233 -9.01 -11.02 -6.32
N GLU A 234 -7.93 -10.29 -6.53
CA GLU A 234 -7.11 -10.36 -7.74
C GLU A 234 -5.69 -10.80 -7.37
N PRO A 235 -5.31 -12.06 -7.66
CA PRO A 235 -3.99 -12.56 -7.38
C PRO A 235 -2.99 -12.12 -8.46
N PHE A 236 -1.80 -11.71 -8.02
CA PHE A 236 -0.65 -11.43 -8.87
C PHE A 236 0.47 -12.43 -8.58
N HIS A 237 0.39 -13.57 -9.26
CA HIS A 237 1.22 -14.76 -8.99
C HIS A 237 2.73 -14.47 -9.06
N THR A 238 3.18 -13.65 -10.01
CA THR A 238 4.61 -13.37 -10.23
C THR A 238 5.29 -12.73 -9.03
N ALA A 239 4.58 -11.87 -8.30
CA ALA A 239 5.12 -11.22 -7.11
C ALA A 239 4.49 -11.72 -5.81
N ARG A 240 3.68 -12.80 -5.85
CA ARG A 240 2.97 -13.34 -4.68
C ARG A 240 2.22 -12.23 -3.91
N ASN A 241 1.55 -11.38 -4.67
CA ASN A 241 0.75 -10.29 -4.12
C ASN A 241 -0.72 -10.58 -4.38
N LEU A 242 -1.58 -10.11 -3.50
CA LEU A 242 -3.02 -10.30 -3.61
C LEU A 242 -3.70 -8.96 -3.34
N THR A 243 -4.54 -8.53 -4.29
CA THR A 243 -5.29 -7.28 -4.17
C THR A 243 -6.72 -7.60 -3.77
N ILE A 244 -7.19 -7.01 -2.67
CA ILE A 244 -8.56 -7.12 -2.17
C ILE A 244 -9.31 -5.83 -2.50
N TYR A 245 -10.44 -5.96 -3.17
CA TYR A 245 -11.38 -4.88 -3.39
C TYR A 245 -12.56 -5.04 -2.44
N TRP A 246 -12.74 -4.05 -1.56
CA TRP A 246 -13.73 -4.09 -0.48
C TRP A 246 -15.15 -3.74 -0.93
N GLY A 247 -15.38 -3.33 -2.18
CA GLY A 247 -16.71 -3.04 -2.72
C GLY A 247 -17.51 -2.04 -1.88
N THR A 248 -18.66 -2.48 -1.37
CA THR A 248 -19.56 -1.72 -0.48
C THR A 248 -19.45 -2.14 0.99
N THR A 249 -18.40 -2.87 1.37
CA THR A 249 -18.19 -3.35 2.74
C THR A 249 -18.07 -2.17 3.70
N PRO A 250 -18.77 -2.16 4.85
CA PRO A 250 -18.60 -1.15 5.88
C PRO A 250 -17.15 -1.06 6.37
N GLU A 251 -16.70 0.16 6.66
CA GLU A 251 -15.32 0.42 7.10
C GLU A 251 -14.94 -0.35 8.38
N SER A 252 -15.88 -0.49 9.32
CA SER A 252 -15.68 -1.24 10.55
C SER A 252 -15.47 -2.74 10.30
N ASP A 253 -16.29 -3.35 9.44
CA ASP A 253 -16.17 -4.76 9.07
C ASP A 253 -14.85 -5.03 8.34
N ARG A 254 -14.43 -4.10 7.48
CA ARG A 254 -13.12 -4.14 6.83
C ARG A 254 -11.99 -4.19 7.85
N GLN A 255 -11.94 -3.22 8.77
CA GLN A 255 -10.85 -3.12 9.75
C GLN A 255 -10.79 -4.35 10.67
N MET A 256 -11.95 -4.87 11.08
CA MET A 256 -12.03 -6.10 11.86
C MET A 256 -11.48 -7.31 11.09
N LEU A 257 -11.82 -7.44 9.80
CA LEU A 257 -11.29 -8.52 8.98
C LEU A 257 -9.80 -8.37 8.69
N GLU A 258 -9.31 -7.16 8.40
CA GLU A 258 -7.88 -6.89 8.20
C GLU A 258 -7.07 -7.26 9.45
N HIS A 259 -7.55 -6.90 10.64
CA HIS A 259 -6.92 -7.28 11.90
C HIS A 259 -6.90 -8.81 12.12
N ALA A 260 -8.02 -9.49 11.85
CA ALA A 260 -8.10 -10.94 11.94
C ALA A 260 -7.19 -11.64 10.90
N LEU A 261 -7.06 -11.08 9.71
CA LEU A 261 -6.15 -11.57 8.67
C LEU A 261 -4.68 -11.46 9.09
N VAL A 262 -4.25 -10.33 9.63
CA VAL A 262 -2.90 -10.16 10.19
C VAL A 262 -2.62 -11.26 11.22
N THR A 263 -3.55 -11.46 12.16
CA THR A 263 -3.43 -12.50 13.20
C THR A 263 -3.36 -13.91 12.61
N ALA A 264 -4.13 -14.19 11.55
CA ALA A 264 -4.14 -15.50 10.89
C ALA A 264 -2.85 -15.77 10.10
N PHE A 265 -2.23 -14.73 9.53
CA PHE A 265 -0.98 -14.85 8.76
C PHE A 265 0.28 -14.96 9.62
N ASP A 266 0.27 -14.42 10.84
CA ASP A 266 1.37 -14.62 11.78
C ASP A 266 1.60 -16.10 12.13
N ALA A 267 0.59 -16.96 11.92
CA ALA A 267 0.66 -18.39 12.15
C ALA A 267 1.09 -19.22 10.92
N SER A 268 1.24 -18.62 9.73
CA SER A 268 1.66 -19.36 8.52
C SER A 268 3.18 -19.36 8.34
N GLU A 269 3.74 -20.49 7.88
CA GLU A 269 5.16 -20.57 7.56
C GLU A 269 5.48 -19.76 6.28
N PRO A 270 6.50 -18.88 6.33
CA PRO A 270 6.94 -18.09 5.20
C PRO A 270 7.47 -18.94 4.05
N GLU A 271 7.04 -18.64 2.83
CA GLU A 271 7.81 -18.99 1.64
C GLU A 271 8.51 -17.75 1.06
N GLY A 272 9.74 -17.92 0.55
CA GLY A 272 10.50 -16.83 -0.05
C GLY A 272 9.82 -16.28 -1.31
N ASN A 273 9.78 -14.94 -1.44
CA ASN A 273 9.23 -14.28 -2.62
C ASN A 273 10.32 -14.03 -3.68
N PRO A 274 10.22 -14.61 -4.90
CA PRO A 274 11.21 -14.40 -5.96
C PRO A 274 11.28 -12.94 -6.44
N ALA A 275 10.21 -12.15 -6.29
CA ALA A 275 10.20 -10.76 -6.69
C ALA A 275 11.16 -9.89 -5.87
N SER A 276 11.48 -10.27 -4.64
CA SER A 276 12.40 -9.51 -3.78
C SER A 276 13.78 -9.31 -4.42
N GLY A 277 14.33 -10.37 -5.03
CA GLY A 277 15.62 -10.34 -5.72
C GLY A 277 15.59 -9.55 -7.03
N LEU A 278 14.50 -9.65 -7.79
CA LEU A 278 14.30 -8.86 -9.01
C LEU A 278 14.25 -7.37 -8.70
N MET A 279 13.47 -6.97 -7.69
CA MET A 279 13.35 -5.58 -7.26
C MET A 279 14.68 -5.04 -6.71
N LEU A 280 15.44 -5.85 -5.97
CA LEU A 280 16.77 -5.46 -5.47
C LEU A 280 17.76 -5.23 -6.62
N THR A 281 17.73 -6.12 -7.62
CA THR A 281 18.59 -6.01 -8.82
C THR A 281 18.23 -4.76 -9.61
N ALA A 282 16.94 -4.51 -9.83
CA ALA A 282 16.47 -3.29 -10.49
C ALA A 282 16.88 -2.02 -9.73
N ALA A 283 16.67 -1.99 -8.41
CA ALA A 283 17.10 -0.87 -7.57
C ALA A 283 18.62 -0.63 -7.68
N SER A 284 19.42 -1.69 -7.60
CA SER A 284 20.89 -1.60 -7.69
C SER A 284 21.36 -1.05 -9.04
N CYS A 285 20.77 -1.52 -10.15
CA CYS A 285 21.05 -0.99 -11.49
C CYS A 285 20.71 0.51 -11.60
N LEU A 286 19.55 0.93 -11.07
CA LEU A 286 19.13 2.32 -11.11
C LEU A 286 20.01 3.23 -10.23
N PHE A 287 20.42 2.77 -9.05
CA PHE A 287 21.39 3.48 -8.21
C PHE A 287 22.74 3.63 -8.90
N PHE A 288 23.22 2.58 -9.57
CA PHE A 288 24.47 2.64 -10.32
C PHE A 288 24.41 3.68 -11.45
N LEU A 289 23.32 3.70 -12.23
CA LEU A 289 23.12 4.70 -13.29
C LEU A 289 23.01 6.13 -12.73
N SER A 290 22.35 6.28 -11.59
CA SER A 290 22.23 7.57 -10.90
C SER A 290 23.59 8.06 -10.40
N LEU A 291 24.39 7.18 -9.77
CA LEU A 291 25.73 7.49 -9.30
C LEU A 291 26.67 7.86 -10.46
N PHE A 292 26.62 7.09 -11.55
CA PHE A 292 27.37 7.40 -12.77
C PHE A 292 27.04 8.81 -13.28
N SER A 293 25.74 9.18 -13.28
CA SER A 293 25.29 10.51 -13.69
C SER A 293 25.83 11.60 -12.78
N VAL A 294 25.85 11.39 -11.45
CA VAL A 294 26.44 12.33 -10.48
C VAL A 294 27.94 12.51 -10.69
N VAL A 295 28.69 11.41 -10.84
CA VAL A 295 30.14 11.44 -11.06
C VAL A 295 30.46 12.17 -12.36
N PHE A 296 29.69 11.91 -13.41
CA PHE A 296 29.82 12.61 -14.68
C PHE A 296 29.60 14.12 -14.51
N LEU A 297 28.47 14.54 -13.93
CA LEU A 297 28.16 15.96 -13.67
C LEU A 297 29.24 16.66 -12.82
N PHE A 298 29.74 15.98 -11.78
CA PHE A 298 30.78 16.54 -10.93
C PHE A 298 32.10 16.71 -11.68
N SER A 299 32.55 15.66 -12.37
CA SER A 299 33.78 15.70 -13.17
C SER A 299 33.71 16.78 -14.23
N SER A 300 32.52 16.96 -14.80
CA SER A 300 32.27 17.93 -15.86
C SER A 300 32.34 19.38 -15.35
N LEU A 301 31.79 19.65 -14.16
CA LEU A 301 31.90 20.96 -13.50
C LEU A 301 33.34 21.29 -13.10
N PHE A 302 34.07 20.32 -12.53
CA PHE A 302 35.44 20.54 -12.06
C PHE A 302 36.46 20.72 -13.19
N LEU A 303 36.32 19.96 -14.28
CA LEU A 303 37.20 20.08 -15.44
C LEU A 303 36.87 21.31 -16.29
N GLY A 304 35.59 21.70 -16.35
CA GLY A 304 35.14 22.89 -17.08
C GLY A 304 35.55 24.22 -16.43
N GLY A 305 35.55 24.31 -15.09
CA GLY A 305 35.86 25.54 -14.35
C GLY A 305 37.35 25.93 -14.26
N ARG A 306 38.26 25.17 -14.86
CA ARG A 306 39.71 25.48 -14.90
C ARG A 306 40.16 26.20 -16.17
N ARG A 307 39.22 26.74 -16.95
CA ARG A 307 39.46 27.57 -18.13
C ARG A 307 39.11 29.02 -17.84
#